data_AF-A0A1H9DEK5-F1
#
_entry.id   AF-A0A1H9DEK5-F1
#
_cell.length_a   1.000
_cell.length_b   1.000
_cell.length_c   1.000
_cell.angle_alpha   90.00
_cell.angle_beta   90.00
_cell.angle_gamma   90.00
#
_symmetry.space_group_name_H-M   'P 1'
#
loop_
_entity.id
_entity.type
_entity.pdbx_description
1 polymer ?
#
loop_
_entity_poly.entity_id
_entity_poly.type
_entity_poly.pdbx_seq_one_letter_code
_entity_poly.pdbx_strand_id
1 'polypeptide(L)' 'MSTMIPLDQFQQLRHVDAIIEKAADSWWVYRRNIGYNGALSATARVVFFGRSKAQVEQWLASQ' A
#
# COMPACT_ATOMS: atom_id res chain seq x y z
N MET A 1 5.59 4.39 -34.69
CA MET A 1 4.55 3.46 -34.22
C MET A 1 4.30 3.76 -32.75
N SER A 2 3.12 4.27 -32.40
CA SER A 2 2.79 4.64 -31.02
C SER A 2 2.13 3.42 -30.35
N THR A 3 2.81 2.83 -29.37
CA THR A 3 2.29 1.69 -28.61
C THR A 3 1.15 2.18 -27.72
N MET A 4 -0.10 1.95 -28.10
CA MET A 4 -1.24 2.19 -27.22
C MET A 4 -1.23 1.08 -26.15
N ILE A 5 -0.99 1.44 -24.89
CA ILE A 5 -1.19 0.54 -23.77
C ILE A 5 -2.71 0.40 -23.57
N PRO A 6 -3.27 -0.82 -23.65
CA PRO A 6 -4.68 -1.06 -23.35
C PRO A 6 -5.02 -0.66 -21.90
N LEU A 7 -6.11 0.09 -21.71
CA LEU A 7 -6.53 0.60 -20.39
C LEU A 7 -6.82 -0.52 -19.36
N ASP A 8 -7.14 -1.72 -19.82
CA ASP A 8 -7.32 -2.93 -19.02
C ASP A 8 -6.01 -3.51 -18.45
N GLN A 9 -4.86 -3.13 -19.00
CA GLN A 9 -3.54 -3.45 -18.42
C GLN A 9 -3.16 -2.50 -17.28
N PHE A 10 -3.90 -1.41 -17.07
CA PHE A 10 -3.68 -0.53 -15.93
C PHE A 10 -4.31 -1.16 -14.68
N GLN A 11 -3.48 -1.81 -13.85
CA GLN A 11 -3.93 -2.29 -12.55
C GLN A 11 -4.42 -1.10 -11.72
N GLN A 12 -5.74 -1.08 -11.46
CA GLN A 12 -6.32 -0.04 -10.61
C GLN A 12 -5.79 -0.20 -9.19
N LEU A 13 -4.96 0.73 -8.73
CA LEU A 13 -4.58 0.82 -7.33
C LEU A 13 -5.86 1.02 -6.50
N ARG A 14 -6.17 0.05 -5.65
CA ARG A 14 -7.36 0.06 -4.79
C ARG A 14 -7.07 0.56 -3.38
N HIS A 15 -5.81 0.85 -3.06
CA HIS A 15 -5.39 1.26 -1.73
C HIS A 15 -4.04 1.99 -1.75
N VAL A 16 -3.73 2.62 -0.63
CA VAL A 16 -2.42 3.21 -0.31
C VAL A 16 -1.95 2.65 1.02
N ASP A 17 -0.68 2.29 1.09
CA ASP A 17 -0.02 1.80 2.30
C ASP A 17 0.93 2.86 2.86
N ALA A 18 0.89 3.05 4.18
CA ALA A 18 1.78 3.93 4.93
C ALA A 18 2.53 3.11 5.98
N ILE A 19 3.86 3.18 5.95
CA ILE A 19 4.74 2.56 6.94
C ILE A 19 4.95 3.55 8.08
N ILE A 20 4.73 3.12 9.33
CA ILE A 20 4.93 3.94 10.52
C ILE A 20 5.77 3.16 11.53
N GLU A 21 6.89 3.75 11.94
CA GLU A 21 7.67 3.29 13.09
C GLU A 21 6.94 3.67 14.40
N LYS A 22 6.69 2.69 15.26
CA LYS A 22 6.06 2.86 16.58
C LYS A 22 7.08 2.75 17.70
N ALA A 23 8.13 1.96 17.49
CA ALA A 23 9.29 1.80 18.34
C ALA A 23 10.43 1.21 17.49
N ALA A 24 11.64 1.14 18.06
CA ALA A 24 12.84 0.67 17.36
C ALA A 24 12.65 -0.69 16.64
N ASP A 25 11.87 -1.59 17.23
CA ASP A 25 11.56 -2.93 16.72
C ASP A 25 10.07 -3.11 16.39
N SER A 26 9.36 -2.02 16.11
CA SER A 26 7.91 -2.04 15.90
C SER A 26 7.51 -1.16 14.73
N TRP A 27 7.24 -1.79 13.59
CA TRP A 27 6.91 -1.14 12.32
C TRP A 27 5.54 -1.61 11.82
N TRP A 28 4.66 -0.66 11.54
CA TRP A 28 3.25 -0.92 11.24
C TRP A 28 2.92 -0.45 9.83
N VAL A 29 2.21 -1.27 9.07
CA VAL A 29 1.66 -0.85 7.77
C VAL A 29 0.18 -0.53 7.93
N TYR A 30 -0.17 0.72 7.66
CA TYR A 30 -1.53 1.20 7.62
C TYR A 30 -2.01 1.27 6.18
N ARG A 31 -3.13 0.61 5.88
CA ARG A 31 -3.77 0.63 4.56
C ARG A 31 -5.01 1.51 4.58
N ARG A 32 -5.15 2.39 3.59
CA ARG A 32 -6.38 3.12 3.26
C ARG A 32 -6.86 2.68 1.88
N ASN A 33 -8.16 2.42 1.74
CA ASN A 33 -8.72 2.06 0.44
C ASN A 33 -8.96 3.32 -0.39
N ILE A 34 -8.85 3.20 -1.71
CA ILE A 34 -9.23 4.22 -2.68
C ILE A 34 -10.63 3.86 -3.18
N GLY A 35 -11.61 4.72 -2.90
CA GLY A 35 -12.98 4.59 -3.39
C GLY A 35 -13.06 4.75 -4.92
N TYR A 36 -14.21 4.40 -5.49
CA TYR A 36 -14.43 4.51 -6.95
C TYR A 36 -14.26 5.94 -7.49
N ASN A 37 -14.47 6.95 -6.65
CA ASN A 37 -14.25 8.36 -6.95
C ASN A 37 -12.80 8.84 -6.72
N GLY A 38 -11.87 7.94 -6.44
CA GLY A 38 -10.48 8.28 -6.12
C GLY A 38 -10.25 8.80 -4.69
N ALA A 39 -11.29 8.92 -3.86
CA ALA A 39 -11.14 9.39 -2.49
C ALA A 39 -10.54 8.30 -1.59
N LEU A 40 -9.61 8.69 -0.71
CA LEU A 40 -9.09 7.80 0.32
C LEU A 40 -10.12 7.59 1.43
N SER A 41 -10.22 6.36 1.93
CA SER A 41 -11.02 6.06 3.12
C SER A 41 -10.52 6.86 4.33
N ALA A 42 -11.45 7.45 5.08
CA ALA A 42 -11.13 8.20 6.30
C ALA A 42 -10.44 7.30 7.36
N THR A 43 -10.87 6.04 7.43
CA THR A 43 -10.31 5.05 8.34
C THR A 43 -9.14 4.32 7.69
N ALA A 44 -8.04 4.21 8.42
CA ALA A 44 -6.93 3.32 8.09
C ALA A 44 -6.99 2.06 8.95
N ARG A 45 -6.57 0.92 8.40
CA ARG A 45 -6.42 -0.33 9.14
C ARG A 45 -4.98 -0.81 9.11
N VAL A 46 -4.53 -1.48 10.17
CA VAL A 46 -3.24 -2.15 10.18
C VAL A 46 -3.35 -3.45 9.38
N VAL A 47 -2.48 -3.64 8.40
CA VAL A 47 -2.48 -4.84 7.53
C VAL A 47 -1.24 -5.70 7.71
N PHE A 48 -0.18 -5.13 8.27
CA PHE A 48 1.05 -5.85 8.56
C PHE A 48 1.79 -5.21 9.73
N PHE A 49 2.52 -6.06 10.45
CA PHE A 49 3.45 -5.68 11.51
C PHE A 49 4.79 -6.36 11.25
N GLY A 50 5.86 -5.59 11.32
CA GLY A 50 7.23 -6.08 11.24
C GLY A 50 8.09 -5.58 12.41
N ARG A 51 9.11 -6.36 12.74
CA ARG A 51 10.11 -6.00 13.75
C ARG A 51 11.25 -5.14 13.22
N SER A 52 11.30 -4.93 11.91
CA SER A 52 12.26 -4.05 11.26
C SER A 52 11.64 -3.45 10.00
N LYS A 53 12.18 -2.31 9.58
CA LYS A 53 11.79 -1.68 8.32
C LYS A 53 11.98 -2.62 7.12
N ALA A 54 13.09 -3.34 7.09
CA ALA A 54 13.40 -4.29 6.02
C ALA A 54 12.34 -5.39 5.89
N GLN A 55 11.81 -5.89 7.02
CA GLN A 55 10.73 -6.89 6.99
C GLN A 55 9.44 -6.32 6.39
N VAL A 56 9.11 -5.06 6.73
CA VAL A 56 7.95 -4.37 6.16
C VAL A 56 8.13 -4.10 4.66
N GLU A 57 9.31 -3.67 4.24
CA GLU A 57 9.63 -3.42 2.82
C GLU A 57 9.58 -4.72 2.01
N GLN A 58 10.09 -5.83 2.55
CA GLN A 58 10.00 -7.14 1.92
C GLN A 58 8.55 -7.62 1.77
N TRP A 59 7.72 -7.39 2.79
CA TRP A 59 6.29 -7.70 2.70
C TRP A 59 5.59 -6.84 1.64
N LEU A 60 5.86 -5.53 1.59
CA LEU A 60 5.29 -4.63 0.57
C LEU A 60 5.65 -5.07 -0.86
N ALA A 61 6.87 -5.53 -1.09
CA ALA A 61 7.31 -6.03 -2.40
C ALA A 61 6.61 -7.34 -2.82
N SER A 62 5.95 -8.03 -1.89
CA SER A 62 5.22 -9.28 -2.14
C SER A 62 3.70 -9.10 -2.32
N GLN A 63 3.20 -7.87 -2.16
CA GLN A 63 1.79 -7.50 -2.36
C GLN A 63 1.46 -7.34 -3.85
#